data_AF-A0A2V9YB16-F1
#
_entry.id   AF-A0A2V9YB16-F1
#
_cell.length_a   1.000
_cell.length_b   1.000
_cell.length_c   1.000
_cell.angle_alpha   90.00
_cell.angle_beta   90.00
_cell.angle_gamma   90.00
#
_symmetry.space_group_name_H-M   'P 1'
#
loop_
_entity.id
_entity.type
_entity.pdbx_description
1 polymer ?
#
loop_
_entity_poly.entity_id
_entity_poly.type
_entity_poly.pdbx_seq_one_letter_code
_entity_poly.pdbx_strand_id
1 'polypeptide(L)'
;MYRYRRADLLRILRLTARQLANWEKAGLVAAAESYSFFDLLQIKKVRDLCAKKVRPAVIRQSLDAMLKQVAGMENPLLEAGAYTTGHRVAFRHDGKLVEPIAGQFMFDFAPRERVVSSQKKTAPPPRPELIAASAAELFARGIVLEEEPGTQLEAIATYERVLEMEPNHAAAHINLGTLYYNRQEYVLAEKHYRRAIEIDSRYSLAYFDLGNVLDETGRVSEAVQTYRTALQLAPTYADAHYNLALAYEKIKEPRQALKHWRAYAKLDTTGPWAIHARNQIQRILQADGLKLVHSASRD
;
A
#
# COMPACT_ATOMS: atom_id res chain seq x y z
N MET A 1 8.74 -12.92 -21.58
CA MET A 1 9.20 -11.71 -20.86
C MET A 1 8.79 -10.48 -21.67
N TYR A 2 7.84 -9.69 -21.19
CA TYR A 2 7.39 -8.51 -21.91
C TYR A 2 8.53 -7.49 -22.03
N ARG A 3 8.73 -6.95 -23.24
CA ARG A 3 9.70 -5.92 -23.56
C ARG A 3 8.94 -4.66 -23.99
N TYR A 4 9.23 -3.53 -23.36
CA TYR A 4 8.62 -2.25 -23.67
C TYR A 4 9.48 -1.50 -24.69
N ARG A 5 8.88 -0.99 -25.75
CA ARG A 5 9.61 -0.10 -26.67
C ARG A 5 9.77 1.27 -26.03
N ARG A 6 10.73 2.05 -26.51
CA ARG A 6 10.96 3.44 -26.05
C ARG A 6 9.66 4.28 -26.05
N ALA A 7 8.85 4.16 -27.10
CA ALA A 7 7.57 4.86 -27.20
C ALA A 7 6.57 4.43 -26.11
N ASP A 8 6.52 3.13 -25.79
CA ASP A 8 5.68 2.60 -24.72
C ASP A 8 6.11 3.18 -23.37
N LEU A 9 7.42 3.24 -23.12
CA LEU A 9 7.98 3.81 -21.90
C LEU A 9 7.64 5.29 -21.72
N LEU A 10 7.84 6.11 -22.76
CA LEU A 10 7.52 7.53 -22.71
C LEU A 10 6.04 7.76 -22.42
N ARG A 11 5.16 6.95 -23.04
CA ARG A 11 3.71 7.00 -22.82
C ARG A 11 3.32 6.57 -21.40
N ILE A 12 3.77 5.39 -20.95
CA ILE A 12 3.42 4.81 -19.65
C ILE A 12 3.90 5.70 -18.51
N LEU A 13 5.14 6.19 -18.60
CA LEU A 13 5.76 7.00 -17.54
C LEU A 13 5.51 8.50 -17.69
N ARG A 14 4.80 8.93 -18.74
CA ARG A 14 4.51 10.34 -19.07
C ARG A 14 5.78 11.19 -19.15
N LEU A 15 6.76 10.70 -19.92
CA LEU A 15 8.07 11.34 -20.11
C LEU A 15 8.19 11.93 -21.50
N THR A 16 8.93 13.02 -21.62
CA THR A 16 9.40 13.51 -22.92
C THR A 16 10.65 12.76 -23.37
N ALA A 17 10.84 12.61 -24.68
CA ALA A 17 12.04 12.00 -25.24
C ALA A 17 13.33 12.71 -24.76
N ARG A 18 13.26 14.03 -24.55
CA ARG A 18 14.37 14.85 -24.03
C ARG A 18 14.72 14.50 -22.58
N GLN A 19 13.72 14.26 -21.72
CA GLN A 19 13.98 13.84 -20.33
C GLN A 19 14.70 12.49 -20.28
N LEU A 20 14.23 11.51 -21.04
CA LEU A 20 14.86 10.19 -21.11
C LEU A 20 16.30 10.28 -21.65
N ALA A 21 16.51 11.01 -22.75
CA ALA A 21 17.84 11.22 -23.33
C ALA A 21 18.81 11.90 -22.35
N ASN A 22 18.34 12.86 -21.57
CA ASN A 22 19.15 13.51 -20.54
C ASN A 22 19.53 12.53 -19.42
N TRP A 23 18.66 11.61 -19.04
CA TRP A 23 18.94 10.60 -18.01
C TRP A 23 19.87 9.49 -18.51
N GLU A 24 19.75 9.11 -19.79
CA GLU A 24 20.70 8.21 -20.46
C GLU A 24 22.09 8.83 -20.48
N LYS A 25 22.19 10.10 -20.90
CA LYS A 25 23.46 10.85 -20.90
C LYS A 25 24.06 11.00 -19.49
N ALA A 26 23.21 11.12 -18.47
CA ALA A 26 23.63 11.20 -17.08
C ALA A 26 23.98 9.83 -16.46
N GLY A 27 23.86 8.73 -17.22
CA GLY A 27 24.16 7.38 -16.73
C GLY A 27 23.18 6.87 -15.68
N LEU A 28 21.96 7.42 -15.61
CA LEU A 28 20.91 6.96 -14.70
C LEU A 28 20.07 5.81 -15.28
N VAL A 29 20.07 5.71 -16.62
CA VAL A 29 19.28 4.77 -17.40
C VAL A 29 20.16 4.27 -18.55
N ALA A 30 20.16 2.98 -18.82
CA ALA A 30 20.87 2.45 -19.99
C ALA A 30 20.11 2.80 -21.29
N ALA A 31 20.81 3.29 -22.30
CA ALA A 31 20.22 3.49 -23.61
C ALA A 31 19.98 2.13 -24.28
N ALA A 32 18.71 1.80 -24.54
CA ALA A 32 18.31 0.54 -25.13
C ALA A 32 17.16 0.70 -26.14
N GLU A 33 17.09 -0.22 -27.10
CA GLU A 33 15.97 -0.31 -28.05
C GLU A 33 14.70 -0.87 -27.40
N SER A 34 14.86 -1.71 -26.39
CA SER A 34 13.76 -2.29 -25.61
C SER A 34 14.12 -2.38 -24.13
N TYR A 35 13.10 -2.20 -23.28
CA TYR A 35 13.22 -2.10 -21.83
C TYR A 35 12.47 -3.26 -21.17
N SER A 36 13.04 -3.81 -20.11
CA SER A 36 12.36 -4.76 -19.23
C SER A 36 11.39 -4.05 -18.28
N PHE A 37 10.61 -4.82 -17.53
CA PHE A 37 9.81 -4.28 -16.44
C PHE A 37 10.66 -3.63 -15.34
N PHE A 38 11.83 -4.20 -15.02
CA PHE A 38 12.76 -3.61 -14.04
C PHE A 38 13.30 -2.25 -14.51
N ASP A 39 13.62 -2.12 -15.80
CA ASP A 39 14.02 -0.84 -16.37
C ASP A 39 12.90 0.20 -16.24
N LEU A 40 11.65 -0.22 -16.47
CA LEU A 40 10.48 0.63 -16.30
C LEU A 40 10.33 1.13 -14.86
N LEU A 41 10.53 0.25 -13.87
CA LEU A 41 10.51 0.60 -12.45
C LEU A 41 11.65 1.55 -12.07
N GLN A 42 12.86 1.30 -12.56
CA GLN A 42 14.02 2.16 -12.33
C GLN A 42 13.77 3.56 -12.90
N ILE A 43 13.28 3.65 -14.14
CA ILE A 43 13.02 4.92 -14.81
C ILE A 43 11.86 5.67 -14.14
N LYS A 44 10.84 4.95 -13.65
CA LYS A 44 9.78 5.51 -12.79
C LYS A 44 10.38 6.13 -11.52
N LYS A 45 11.31 5.44 -10.85
CA LYS A 45 11.97 5.95 -9.63
C LYS A 45 12.80 7.20 -9.90
N VAL A 46 13.57 7.22 -11.00
CA VAL A 46 14.32 8.42 -11.43
C VAL A 46 13.38 9.61 -11.69
N ARG A 47 12.27 9.37 -12.40
CA ARG A 47 11.23 10.38 -12.63
C ARG A 47 10.68 10.94 -11.33
N ASP A 48 10.32 10.07 -10.39
CA ASP A 48 9.69 10.47 -9.14
C ASP A 48 10.66 11.29 -8.26
N LEU A 49 11.95 10.93 -8.23
CA LEU A 49 13.00 11.73 -7.59
C LEU A 49 13.18 13.10 -8.26
N CYS A 50 13.19 13.16 -9.60
CA CYS A 50 13.27 14.41 -10.33
C CYS A 50 12.05 15.32 -10.08
N ALA A 51 10.85 14.74 -9.97
CA ALA A 51 9.63 15.48 -9.61
C ALA A 51 9.72 16.12 -8.22
N LYS A 52 10.48 15.52 -7.31
CA LYS A 52 10.83 16.08 -5.98
C LYS A 52 12.02 17.05 -6.01
N LYS A 53 12.35 17.62 -7.18
CA LYS A 53 13.43 18.61 -7.40
C LYS A 53 14.85 18.09 -7.12
N VAL A 54 15.08 16.77 -7.14
CA VAL A 54 16.43 16.21 -7.10
C VAL A 54 17.04 16.25 -8.50
N ARG A 55 18.24 16.81 -8.62
CA ARG A 55 18.93 16.91 -9.93
C ARG A 55 19.48 15.53 -10.35
N PRO A 56 19.43 15.17 -11.64
CA PRO A 56 19.98 13.91 -12.14
C PRO A 56 21.43 13.63 -11.71
N ALA A 57 22.29 14.66 -11.72
CA ALA A 57 23.68 14.54 -11.27
C ALA A 57 23.80 14.11 -9.80
N VAL A 58 22.91 14.60 -8.92
CA VAL A 58 22.89 14.24 -7.50
C VAL A 58 22.43 12.79 -7.33
N ILE A 59 21.44 12.34 -8.10
CA ILE A 59 21.00 10.95 -8.11
C ILE A 59 22.18 10.05 -8.51
N ARG A 60 22.90 10.38 -9.59
CA ARG A 60 24.03 9.58 -10.08
C ARG A 60 25.16 9.51 -9.05
N GLN A 61 25.55 10.65 -8.49
CA GLN A 61 26.59 10.71 -7.46
C GLN A 61 26.23 9.87 -6.23
N SER A 62 24.96 9.89 -5.83
CA SER A 62 24.49 9.11 -4.69
C SER A 62 24.47 7.60 -4.98
N LEU A 63 24.16 7.20 -6.22
CA LEU A 63 24.26 5.80 -6.66
C LEU A 63 25.71 5.32 -6.67
N ASP A 64 26.62 6.12 -7.21
CA ASP A 64 28.06 5.79 -7.24
C ASP A 64 28.64 5.65 -5.83
N ALA A 65 28.20 6.50 -4.89
CA ALA A 65 28.60 6.41 -3.50
C ALA A 65 28.02 5.15 -2.81
N MET A 66 26.76 4.82 -3.07
CA MET A 66 26.11 3.63 -2.52
C MET A 66 26.75 2.32 -3.02
N LEU A 67 27.03 2.23 -4.32
CA LEU A 67 27.70 1.08 -4.93
C LEU A 67 29.13 0.84 -4.37
N LYS A 68 29.80 1.90 -3.91
CA LYS A 68 31.11 1.80 -3.26
C LYS A 68 31.03 1.35 -1.80
N GLN A 69 29.94 1.68 -1.11
CA GLN A 69 29.73 1.35 0.30
C GLN A 69 29.13 -0.04 0.51
N VAL A 70 28.34 -0.53 -0.45
CA VAL A 70 27.63 -1.82 -0.36
C VAL A 70 28.04 -2.72 -1.52
N ALA A 71 29.01 -3.59 -1.28
CA ALA A 71 29.49 -4.56 -2.27
C ALA A 71 28.39 -5.57 -2.63
N GLY A 72 28.12 -5.76 -3.93
CA GLY A 72 27.16 -6.75 -4.44
C GLY A 72 25.76 -6.22 -4.74
N MET A 73 25.48 -4.94 -4.49
CA MET A 73 24.23 -4.30 -4.89
C MET A 73 24.30 -3.90 -6.38
N GLU A 74 23.43 -4.44 -7.24
CA GLU A 74 23.48 -4.15 -8.69
C GLU A 74 22.64 -2.91 -9.04
N ASN A 75 21.51 -2.68 -8.36
CA ASN A 75 20.63 -1.53 -8.61
C ASN A 75 20.07 -0.88 -7.34
N PRO A 76 20.80 0.06 -6.70
CA PRO A 76 20.40 0.65 -5.43
C PRO A 76 19.07 1.41 -5.44
N LEU A 77 18.63 1.95 -6.60
CA LEU A 77 17.34 2.65 -6.70
C LEU A 77 16.15 1.72 -6.39
N LEU A 78 16.30 0.45 -6.74
CA LEU A 78 15.27 -0.58 -6.57
C LEU A 78 15.55 -1.44 -5.33
N GLU A 79 16.81 -1.72 -5.02
CA GLU A 79 17.28 -2.63 -3.96
C GLU A 79 17.45 -1.99 -2.58
N ALA A 80 17.42 -0.66 -2.46
CA ALA A 80 17.49 0.02 -1.16
C ALA A 80 16.40 1.08 -0.96
N GLY A 81 15.56 1.36 -1.95
CA GLY A 81 14.51 2.39 -1.84
C GLY A 81 15.09 3.81 -1.67
N ALA A 82 15.08 4.59 -2.74
CA ALA A 82 15.58 5.97 -2.70
C ALA A 82 14.55 6.98 -2.15
N TYR A 83 14.99 7.82 -1.22
CA TYR A 83 14.24 8.89 -0.58
C TYR A 83 14.90 10.25 -0.80
N THR A 84 14.13 11.33 -0.65
CA THR A 84 14.64 12.70 -0.78
C THR A 84 14.72 13.37 0.58
N THR A 85 15.86 13.96 0.90
CA THR A 85 16.09 14.74 2.12
C THR A 85 16.55 16.12 1.68
N GLY A 86 15.58 17.04 1.50
CA GLY A 86 15.83 18.31 0.81
C GLY A 86 16.23 18.08 -0.66
N HIS A 87 17.45 18.48 -1.03
CA HIS A 87 18.01 18.30 -2.39
C HIS A 87 18.89 17.04 -2.55
N ARG A 88 19.01 16.22 -1.50
CA ARG A 88 19.87 15.03 -1.46
C ARG A 88 19.07 13.73 -1.58
N VAL A 89 19.75 12.67 -2.00
CA VAL A 89 19.17 11.32 -2.08
C VAL A 89 19.71 10.48 -0.94
N ALA A 90 18.81 9.85 -0.18
CA ALA A 90 19.12 8.85 0.82
C ALA A 90 18.58 7.48 0.39
N PHE A 91 19.18 6.40 0.87
CA PHE A 91 18.75 5.03 0.56
C PHE A 91 18.57 4.25 1.86
N ARG A 92 17.63 3.31 1.87
CA ARG A 92 17.32 2.48 3.02
C ARG A 92 17.83 1.05 2.83
N HIS A 93 18.98 0.72 3.42
CA HIS A 93 19.58 -0.62 3.36
C HIS A 93 19.52 -1.28 4.74
N ASP A 94 19.12 -2.56 4.81
CA ASP A 94 18.91 -3.32 6.06
C ASP A 94 18.08 -2.58 7.12
N GLY A 95 17.06 -1.85 6.67
CA GLY A 95 16.17 -1.08 7.53
C GLY A 95 16.75 0.23 8.08
N LYS A 96 17.98 0.60 7.70
CA LYS A 96 18.64 1.84 8.10
C LYS A 96 18.68 2.83 6.94
N LEU A 97 18.28 4.08 7.17
CA LEU A 97 18.40 5.15 6.19
C LEU A 97 19.83 5.69 6.21
N VAL A 98 20.47 5.77 5.04
CA VAL A 98 21.84 6.24 4.87
C VAL A 98 21.87 7.36 3.84
N GLU A 99 22.58 8.43 4.16
CA GLU A 99 23.02 9.43 3.19
C GLU A 99 24.33 8.93 2.56
N PRO A 100 24.35 8.54 1.27
CA PRO A 100 25.49 7.80 0.69
C PRO A 100 26.74 8.65 0.54
N ILE A 101 26.58 9.95 0.29
CA ILE A 101 27.68 10.87 -0.02
C ILE A 101 28.48 11.16 1.26
N ALA A 102 27.78 11.30 2.39
CA ALA A 102 28.33 11.54 3.72
C ALA A 102 28.59 10.25 4.50
N GLY A 103 28.02 9.12 4.08
CA GLY A 103 28.11 7.84 4.80
C GLY A 103 27.41 7.85 6.16
N GLN A 104 26.49 8.80 6.39
CA GLN A 104 25.87 9.03 7.68
C GLN A 104 24.51 8.32 7.76
N PHE A 105 24.28 7.58 8.85
CA PHE A 105 22.96 7.05 9.18
C PHE A 105 22.02 8.19 9.60
N MET A 106 20.81 8.19 9.05
CA MET A 106 19.80 9.21 9.32
C MET A 106 18.64 8.65 10.15
N PHE A 107 18.11 9.47 11.05
CA PHE A 107 16.88 9.16 11.76
C PHE A 107 15.70 9.21 10.78
N ASP A 108 14.89 8.15 10.79
CA ASP A 108 13.84 7.93 9.81
C ASP A 108 12.51 7.63 10.50
N PHE A 109 11.56 8.54 10.31
CA PHE A 109 10.20 8.44 10.85
C PHE A 109 9.16 8.16 9.74
N ALA A 110 9.61 7.83 8.52
CA ALA A 110 8.73 7.54 7.39
C ALA A 110 8.50 6.01 7.23
N PRO A 111 7.29 5.58 6.83
CA PRO A 111 6.97 4.17 6.64
C PRO A 111 7.84 3.51 5.55
N ARG A 112 8.12 2.21 5.73
CA ARG A 112 8.94 1.40 4.81
C ARG A 112 8.29 1.32 3.42
N GLU A 113 9.00 1.69 2.36
CA GLU A 113 8.60 1.33 0.98
C GLU A 113 9.03 -0.11 0.69
N ARG A 114 8.25 -0.84 -0.12
CA ARG A 114 8.63 -2.17 -0.63
C ARG A 114 9.79 -2.01 -1.60
N VAL A 115 10.90 -2.66 -1.26
CA VAL A 115 12.15 -2.68 -2.02
C VAL A 115 12.18 -3.95 -2.88
N VAL A 116 12.63 -3.83 -4.12
CA VAL A 116 12.73 -4.97 -5.05
C VAL A 116 14.18 -5.46 -5.00
N SER A 117 14.45 -6.49 -4.20
CA SER A 117 15.77 -7.11 -4.14
C SER A 117 15.98 -8.05 -5.32
N SER A 118 17.05 -7.86 -6.08
CA SER A 118 17.56 -8.88 -7.00
C SER A 118 18.63 -9.69 -6.27
N GLN A 119 18.44 -10.99 -6.09
CA GLN A 119 19.51 -11.86 -5.58
C GLN A 119 20.23 -12.50 -6.76
N LYS A 120 21.50 -12.15 -6.95
CA LYS A 120 22.40 -12.89 -7.85
C LYS A 120 23.11 -13.98 -7.04
N LYS A 121 22.76 -15.24 -7.32
CA LYS A 121 23.44 -16.43 -6.79
C LYS A 121 24.88 -16.50 -7.32
N THR A 122 25.87 -16.47 -6.43
CA THR A 122 27.17 -17.11 -6.68
C THR A 122 27.15 -18.51 -6.08
N ALA A 123 27.24 -19.53 -6.93
CA ALA A 123 27.14 -20.94 -6.53
C ALA A 123 28.53 -21.59 -6.38
N PRO A 124 28.80 -22.37 -5.31
CA PRO A 124 29.46 -23.67 -5.43
C PRO A 124 28.41 -24.75 -5.70
N PRO A 125 28.73 -25.86 -6.39
CA PRO A 125 27.71 -26.73 -6.96
C PRO A 125 27.05 -27.57 -5.85
N PRO A 126 25.71 -27.62 -5.75
CA PRO A 126 25.05 -28.65 -4.96
C PRO A 126 24.23 -29.58 -5.84
N ARG A 127 24.15 -30.82 -5.36
CA ARG A 127 23.36 -31.94 -5.87
C ARG A 127 21.86 -31.61 -5.87
N PRO A 128 21.04 -32.32 -6.66
CA PRO A 128 19.64 -31.96 -6.85
C PRO A 128 18.78 -32.44 -5.68
N GLU A 129 18.47 -31.53 -4.76
CA GLU A 129 17.35 -31.66 -3.82
C GLU A 129 16.43 -30.43 -3.99
N LEU A 130 15.13 -30.67 -4.08
CA LEU A 130 14.11 -29.62 -4.26
C LEU A 130 14.19 -28.61 -3.11
N ILE A 131 14.63 -27.39 -3.39
CA ILE A 131 14.66 -26.30 -2.41
C ILE A 131 13.20 -25.89 -2.13
N ALA A 132 12.71 -26.20 -0.93
CA ALA A 132 11.42 -25.69 -0.45
C ALA A 132 11.49 -24.15 -0.34
N ALA A 133 10.53 -23.45 -0.93
CA ALA A 133 10.43 -21.99 -0.84
C ALA A 133 10.23 -21.56 0.62
N SER A 134 10.88 -20.46 1.04
CA SER A 134 10.70 -19.87 2.37
C SER A 134 9.32 -19.23 2.53
N ALA A 135 8.87 -19.05 3.78
CA ALA A 135 7.58 -18.40 4.08
C ALA A 135 7.51 -16.97 3.49
N ALA A 136 8.61 -16.22 3.52
CA ALA A 136 8.69 -14.89 2.93
C ALA A 136 8.55 -14.89 1.40
N GLU A 137 9.16 -15.86 0.71
CA GLU A 137 9.02 -16.03 -0.75
C GLU A 137 7.60 -16.46 -1.13
N LEU A 138 6.99 -17.35 -0.35
CA LEU A 138 5.60 -17.75 -0.54
C LEU A 138 4.65 -16.57 -0.32
N PHE A 139 4.86 -15.77 0.74
CA PHE A 139 4.05 -14.57 0.98
C PHE A 139 4.17 -13.56 -0.16
N ALA A 140 5.39 -13.29 -0.64
CA ALA A 140 5.60 -12.42 -1.80
C ALA A 140 4.92 -12.96 -3.07
N ARG A 141 4.97 -14.28 -3.29
CA ARG A 141 4.25 -14.93 -4.39
C ARG A 141 2.73 -14.78 -4.25
N GLY A 142 2.19 -14.95 -3.05
CA GLY A 142 0.77 -14.75 -2.76
C GLY A 142 0.29 -13.37 -3.20
N ILE A 143 1.06 -12.32 -2.90
CA ILE A 143 0.75 -10.94 -3.32
C ILE A 143 0.71 -10.81 -4.85
N VAL A 144 1.65 -11.42 -5.56
CA VAL A 144 1.65 -11.39 -7.04
C VAL A 144 0.41 -12.09 -7.60
N LEU A 145 0.04 -13.23 -7.02
CA LEU A 145 -1.14 -14.00 -7.43
C LEU A 145 -2.46 -13.27 -7.12
N GLU A 146 -2.51 -12.31 -6.20
CA GLU A 146 -3.70 -11.47 -5.98
C GLU A 146 -3.92 -10.46 -7.11
N GLU A 147 -2.85 -9.98 -7.74
CA GLU A 147 -2.92 -8.98 -8.82
C GLU A 147 -3.29 -9.60 -10.17
N GLU A 148 -3.10 -10.91 -10.32
CA GLU A 148 -3.38 -11.65 -11.55
C GLU A 148 -4.86 -12.09 -11.63
N PRO A 149 -5.58 -11.82 -12.74
CA PRO A 149 -6.94 -12.33 -12.91
C PRO A 149 -6.97 -13.85 -13.00
N GLY A 150 -7.80 -14.49 -12.18
CA GLY A 150 -8.05 -15.94 -12.24
C GLY A 150 -7.15 -16.80 -11.34
N THR A 151 -6.17 -16.22 -10.66
CA THR A 151 -5.23 -16.92 -9.76
C THR A 151 -5.65 -16.91 -8.29
N GLN A 152 -6.89 -16.51 -7.99
CA GLN A 152 -7.38 -16.33 -6.62
C GLN A 152 -7.25 -17.60 -5.76
N LEU A 153 -7.53 -18.78 -6.30
CA LEU A 153 -7.39 -20.06 -5.59
C LEU A 153 -5.93 -20.40 -5.30
N GLU A 154 -5.02 -20.03 -6.21
CA GLU A 154 -3.58 -20.23 -6.02
C GLU A 154 -3.03 -19.29 -4.94
N ALA A 155 -3.53 -18.05 -4.88
CA ALA A 155 -3.19 -17.11 -3.82
C ALA A 155 -3.61 -17.64 -2.44
N ILE A 156 -4.85 -18.16 -2.32
CA ILE A 156 -5.36 -18.81 -1.10
C ILE A 156 -4.42 -19.94 -0.66
N ALA A 157 -4.18 -20.92 -1.54
CA ALA A 157 -3.31 -22.06 -1.22
C ALA A 157 -1.87 -21.63 -0.88
N THR A 158 -1.39 -20.55 -1.49
CA THR A 158 -0.05 -20.00 -1.18
C THR A 158 -0.01 -19.39 0.22
N TYR A 159 -1.02 -18.63 0.63
CA TYR A 159 -1.08 -18.08 1.99
C TYR A 159 -1.34 -19.14 3.06
N GLU A 160 -2.12 -20.18 2.77
CA GLU A 160 -2.29 -21.32 3.67
C GLU A 160 -0.93 -21.98 3.96
N ARG A 161 -0.10 -22.17 2.93
CA ARG A 161 1.28 -22.66 3.12
C ARG A 161 2.17 -21.71 3.91
N VAL A 162 2.01 -20.39 3.76
CA VAL A 162 2.70 -19.42 4.62
C VAL A 162 2.30 -19.64 6.08
N LEU A 163 1.01 -19.83 6.36
CA LEU A 163 0.49 -20.02 7.72
C LEU A 163 0.82 -21.40 8.31
N GLU A 164 1.02 -22.43 7.50
CA GLU A 164 1.59 -23.71 7.93
C GLU A 164 3.01 -23.55 8.46
N MET A 165 3.82 -22.69 7.83
CA MET A 165 5.20 -22.41 8.23
C MET A 165 5.28 -21.39 9.37
N GLU A 166 4.45 -20.35 9.31
CA GLU A 166 4.42 -19.23 10.25
C GLU A 166 2.97 -18.93 10.70
N PRO A 167 2.43 -19.69 11.68
CA PRO A 167 1.04 -19.54 12.12
C PRO A 167 0.67 -18.18 12.73
N ASN A 168 1.68 -17.35 13.04
CA ASN A 168 1.52 -16.02 13.61
C ASN A 168 1.83 -14.90 12.59
N HIS A 169 1.76 -15.19 11.28
CA HIS A 169 1.97 -14.18 10.24
C HIS A 169 0.71 -13.33 10.01
N ALA A 170 0.54 -12.24 10.77
CA ALA A 170 -0.66 -11.40 10.76
C ALA A 170 -1.08 -10.92 9.34
N ALA A 171 -0.13 -10.48 8.51
CA ALA A 171 -0.46 -10.01 7.16
C ALA A 171 -0.93 -11.12 6.20
N ALA A 172 -0.55 -12.38 6.42
CA ALA A 172 -1.03 -13.50 5.63
C ALA A 172 -2.47 -13.85 6.04
N HIS A 173 -2.79 -13.76 7.33
CA HIS A 173 -4.17 -13.82 7.80
C HIS A 173 -5.03 -12.69 7.18
N ILE A 174 -4.54 -11.45 7.12
CA ILE A 174 -5.28 -10.34 6.49
C ILE A 174 -5.58 -10.65 5.02
N ASN A 175 -4.55 -10.95 4.23
CA ASN A 175 -4.69 -11.19 2.81
C ASN A 175 -5.62 -12.38 2.51
N LEU A 176 -5.48 -13.47 3.28
CA LEU A 176 -6.35 -14.63 3.18
C LEU A 176 -7.81 -14.29 3.56
N GLY A 177 -8.00 -13.49 4.61
CA GLY A 177 -9.31 -12.96 4.98
C GLY A 177 -9.95 -12.13 3.86
N THR A 178 -9.17 -11.29 3.17
CA THR A 178 -9.64 -10.48 2.03
C THR A 178 -10.04 -11.35 0.85
N LEU A 179 -9.27 -12.40 0.57
CA LEU A 179 -9.60 -13.37 -0.49
C LEU A 179 -10.91 -14.10 -0.20
N TYR A 180 -11.14 -14.55 1.04
CA TYR A 180 -12.41 -15.15 1.43
C TYR A 180 -13.57 -14.16 1.43
N TYR A 181 -13.35 -12.91 1.88
CA TYR A 181 -14.36 -11.85 1.80
C TYR A 181 -14.83 -11.61 0.37
N ASN A 182 -13.90 -11.51 -0.59
CA ASN A 182 -14.22 -11.32 -2.00
C ASN A 182 -15.01 -12.48 -2.61
N ARG A 183 -14.89 -13.68 -2.01
CA ARG A 183 -15.67 -14.88 -2.37
C ARG A 183 -16.98 -15.01 -1.59
N GLN A 184 -17.31 -14.02 -0.75
CA GLN A 184 -18.46 -14.00 0.16
C GLN A 184 -18.43 -15.13 1.21
N GLU A 185 -17.25 -15.71 1.46
CA GLU A 185 -17.01 -16.74 2.48
C GLU A 185 -16.74 -16.07 3.84
N TYR A 186 -17.74 -15.33 4.34
CA TYR A 186 -17.58 -14.40 5.45
C TYR A 186 -17.14 -15.03 6.78
N VAL A 187 -17.54 -16.28 7.05
CA VAL A 187 -17.11 -17.00 8.26
C VAL A 187 -15.59 -17.23 8.27
N LEU A 188 -15.02 -17.58 7.12
CA LEU A 188 -13.57 -17.76 6.99
C LEU A 188 -12.85 -16.40 7.06
N ALA A 189 -13.40 -15.37 6.38
CA ALA A 189 -12.86 -14.02 6.47
C ALA A 189 -12.78 -13.52 7.92
N GLU A 190 -13.88 -13.62 8.69
CA GLU A 190 -13.92 -13.24 10.10
C GLU A 190 -12.88 -14.00 10.93
N LYS A 191 -12.76 -15.32 10.74
CA LYS A 191 -11.76 -16.15 11.44
C LYS A 191 -10.34 -15.61 11.22
N HIS A 192 -9.98 -15.31 9.98
CA HIS A 192 -8.64 -14.83 9.66
C HIS A 192 -8.39 -13.40 10.18
N TYR A 193 -9.36 -12.48 10.05
CA TYR A 193 -9.19 -11.13 10.58
C TYR A 193 -9.09 -11.09 12.11
N ARG A 194 -9.90 -11.89 12.83
CA ARG A 194 -9.76 -12.03 14.29
C ARG A 194 -8.40 -12.58 14.68
N ARG A 195 -7.89 -13.57 13.95
CA ARG A 195 -6.55 -14.10 14.21
C ARG A 195 -5.46 -13.05 13.98
N ALA A 196 -5.57 -12.24 12.94
CA ALA A 196 -4.65 -11.12 12.71
C ALA A 196 -4.66 -10.10 13.87
N ILE A 197 -5.84 -9.80 14.44
CA ILE A 197 -6.00 -8.92 15.61
C ILE A 197 -5.39 -9.54 16.88
N GLU A 198 -5.56 -10.85 17.09
CA GLU A 198 -4.94 -11.55 18.22
C GLU A 198 -3.41 -11.50 18.16
N ILE A 199 -2.84 -11.59 16.96
CA ILE A 199 -1.39 -11.53 16.73
C ILE A 199 -0.89 -10.08 16.87
N ASP A 200 -1.58 -9.11 16.26
CA ASP A 200 -1.25 -7.68 16.34
C ASP A 200 -2.51 -6.85 16.60
N SER A 201 -2.72 -6.51 17.87
CA SER A 201 -3.84 -5.69 18.33
C SER A 201 -3.76 -4.22 17.89
N ARG A 202 -2.67 -3.81 17.24
CA ARG A 202 -2.50 -2.46 16.69
C ARG A 202 -2.72 -2.42 15.17
N TYR A 203 -3.09 -3.53 14.54
CA TYR A 203 -3.28 -3.61 13.10
C TYR A 203 -4.65 -3.02 12.69
N SER A 204 -4.69 -1.71 12.45
CA SER A 204 -5.93 -0.98 12.12
C SER A 204 -6.71 -1.55 10.93
N LEU A 205 -6.01 -2.06 9.90
CA LEU A 205 -6.63 -2.68 8.73
C LEU A 205 -7.44 -3.93 9.11
N ALA A 206 -6.95 -4.75 10.04
CA ALA A 206 -7.65 -5.95 10.49
C ALA A 206 -9.00 -5.64 11.16
N TYR A 207 -9.04 -4.57 11.95
CA TYR A 207 -10.29 -4.08 12.53
C TYR A 207 -11.23 -3.50 11.47
N PHE A 208 -10.70 -2.76 10.49
CA PHE A 208 -11.52 -2.25 9.39
C PHE A 208 -12.15 -3.39 8.58
N ASP A 209 -11.37 -4.38 8.18
CA ASP A 209 -11.86 -5.49 7.36
C ASP A 209 -12.79 -6.44 8.14
N LEU A 210 -12.54 -6.66 9.43
CA LEU A 210 -13.50 -7.33 10.30
C LEU A 210 -14.81 -6.53 10.39
N GLY A 211 -14.74 -5.19 10.48
CA GLY A 211 -15.92 -4.34 10.43
C GLY A 211 -16.73 -4.53 9.16
N ASN A 212 -16.07 -4.68 8.00
CA ASN A 212 -16.73 -4.95 6.72
C ASN A 212 -17.49 -6.29 6.76
N VAL A 213 -16.85 -7.36 7.24
CA VAL A 213 -17.49 -8.67 7.41
C VAL A 213 -18.72 -8.60 8.33
N LEU A 214 -18.59 -7.91 9.45
CA LEU A 214 -19.68 -7.76 10.42
C LEU A 214 -20.85 -6.97 9.83
N ASP A 215 -20.59 -5.96 9.01
CA ASP A 215 -21.62 -5.18 8.33
C ASP A 215 -22.36 -6.00 7.25
N GLU A 216 -21.63 -6.76 6.42
CA GLU A 216 -22.20 -7.66 5.42
C GLU A 216 -23.02 -8.80 6.04
N THR A 217 -22.64 -9.26 7.23
CA THR A 217 -23.38 -10.30 7.97
C THR A 217 -24.50 -9.75 8.86
N GLY A 218 -24.79 -8.44 8.77
CA GLY A 218 -25.91 -7.80 9.48
C GLY A 218 -25.64 -7.51 10.96
N ARG A 219 -24.43 -7.77 11.47
CA ARG A 219 -23.98 -7.49 12.84
C ARG A 219 -23.51 -6.04 12.98
N VAL A 220 -24.35 -5.10 12.52
CA VAL A 220 -23.98 -3.68 12.32
C VAL A 220 -23.49 -3.01 13.60
N SER A 221 -24.07 -3.32 14.77
CA SER A 221 -23.63 -2.76 16.05
C SER A 221 -22.20 -3.17 16.41
N GLU A 222 -21.79 -4.38 16.08
CA GLU A 222 -20.42 -4.85 16.28
C GLU A 222 -19.47 -4.25 15.24
N ALA A 223 -19.93 -4.09 13.99
CA ALA A 223 -19.18 -3.40 12.95
C ALA A 223 -18.83 -1.97 13.37
N VAL A 224 -19.80 -1.21 13.92
CA VAL A 224 -19.59 0.14 14.46
C VAL A 224 -18.45 0.17 15.48
N GLN A 225 -18.44 -0.76 16.45
CA GLN A 225 -17.38 -0.80 17.46
C GLN A 225 -16.03 -1.15 16.85
N THR A 226 -16.01 -2.07 15.89
CA THR A 226 -14.78 -2.52 15.24
C THR A 226 -14.16 -1.41 14.37
N TYR A 227 -14.97 -0.69 13.58
CA TYR A 227 -14.51 0.49 12.84
C TYR A 227 -14.03 1.62 13.76
N ARG A 228 -14.67 1.83 14.92
CA ARG A 228 -14.20 2.80 15.90
C ARG A 228 -12.81 2.45 16.41
N THR A 229 -12.54 1.18 16.69
CA THR A 229 -11.20 0.72 17.08
C THR A 229 -10.18 0.95 15.96
N ALA A 230 -10.54 0.65 14.70
CA ALA A 230 -9.68 0.97 13.54
C ALA A 230 -9.31 2.46 13.49
N LEU A 231 -10.26 3.35 13.75
CA LEU A 231 -10.06 4.81 13.75
C LEU A 231 -9.35 5.35 15.01
N GLN A 232 -9.42 4.63 16.15
CA GLN A 232 -8.58 4.96 17.31
C GLN A 232 -7.10 4.70 17.00
N LEU A 233 -6.81 3.62 16.27
CA LEU A 233 -5.46 3.26 15.84
C LEU A 233 -4.96 4.11 14.67
N ALA A 234 -5.85 4.44 13.72
CA ALA A 234 -5.53 5.23 12.53
C ALA A 234 -6.62 6.31 12.26
N PRO A 235 -6.55 7.48 12.93
CA PRO A 235 -7.57 8.52 12.81
C PRO A 235 -7.74 9.14 11.42
N THR A 236 -6.75 8.98 10.54
CA THR A 236 -6.77 9.50 9.16
C THR A 236 -7.20 8.44 8.14
N TYR A 237 -7.72 7.29 8.58
CA TYR A 237 -8.19 6.23 7.68
C TYR A 237 -9.55 6.60 7.09
N ALA A 238 -9.53 7.18 5.88
CA ALA A 238 -10.72 7.69 5.21
C ALA A 238 -11.80 6.60 5.03
N ASP A 239 -11.46 5.44 4.49
CA ASP A 239 -12.45 4.39 4.21
C ASP A 239 -13.17 3.90 5.49
N ALA A 240 -12.46 3.84 6.63
CA ALA A 240 -13.06 3.52 7.91
C ALA A 240 -14.07 4.60 8.38
N HIS A 241 -13.80 5.89 8.11
CA HIS A 241 -14.78 6.96 8.34
C HIS A 241 -16.01 6.82 7.42
N TYR A 242 -15.81 6.46 6.16
CA TYR A 242 -16.89 6.24 5.20
C TYR A 242 -17.82 5.10 5.66
N ASN A 243 -17.26 3.92 5.94
CA ASN A 243 -18.03 2.74 6.33
C ASN A 243 -18.69 2.91 7.71
N LEU A 244 -18.01 3.56 8.66
CA LEU A 244 -18.62 3.88 9.96
C LEU A 244 -19.79 4.84 9.82
N ALA A 245 -19.72 5.82 8.92
CA ALA A 245 -20.84 6.73 8.67
C ALA A 245 -22.06 5.97 8.12
N LEU A 246 -21.85 5.06 7.16
CA LEU A 246 -22.90 4.18 6.64
C LEU A 246 -23.50 3.27 7.72
N ALA A 247 -22.66 2.65 8.54
CA ALA A 247 -23.11 1.80 9.64
C ALA A 247 -23.97 2.59 10.64
N TYR A 248 -23.59 3.83 10.96
CA TYR A 248 -24.42 4.72 11.80
C TYR A 248 -25.76 5.08 11.15
N GLU A 249 -25.82 5.25 9.84
CA GLU A 249 -27.10 5.46 9.14
C GLU A 249 -28.00 4.23 9.21
N LYS A 250 -27.44 3.01 9.05
CA LYS A 250 -28.18 1.75 9.16
C LYS A 250 -28.83 1.59 10.54
N ILE A 251 -28.14 1.99 11.61
CA ILE A 251 -28.69 1.98 12.98
C ILE A 251 -29.45 3.27 13.36
N LYS A 252 -29.74 4.14 12.39
CA LYS A 252 -30.52 5.38 12.56
C LYS A 252 -29.92 6.38 13.56
N GLU A 253 -28.59 6.50 13.56
CA GLU A 253 -27.82 7.45 14.38
C GLU A 253 -27.21 8.59 13.53
N PRO A 254 -28.03 9.49 12.97
CA PRO A 254 -27.61 10.45 11.93
C PRO A 254 -26.57 11.47 12.44
N ARG A 255 -26.57 11.79 13.74
CA ARG A 255 -25.57 12.72 14.32
C ARG A 255 -24.17 12.12 14.32
N GLN A 256 -24.05 10.83 14.62
CA GLN A 256 -22.78 10.12 14.55
C GLN A 256 -22.34 9.92 13.10
N ALA A 257 -23.28 9.57 12.21
CA ALA A 257 -23.01 9.50 10.77
C ALA A 257 -22.46 10.82 10.22
N LEU A 258 -23.10 11.95 10.55
CA LEU A 258 -22.66 13.29 10.12
C LEU A 258 -21.23 13.62 10.54
N LYS A 259 -20.83 13.25 11.77
CA LYS A 259 -19.46 13.45 12.26
C LYS A 259 -18.46 12.74 11.35
N HIS A 260 -18.74 11.50 10.99
CA HIS A 260 -17.84 10.68 10.18
C HIS A 260 -17.87 11.03 8.70
N TRP A 261 -19.03 11.45 8.15
CA TRP A 261 -19.08 12.00 6.80
C TRP A 261 -18.23 13.25 6.64
N ARG A 262 -18.26 14.16 7.63
CA ARG A 262 -17.42 15.36 7.65
C ARG A 262 -15.93 15.02 7.76
N ALA A 263 -15.59 14.00 8.54
CA ALA A 263 -14.20 13.54 8.63
C ALA A 263 -13.72 12.97 7.30
N TYR A 264 -14.52 12.09 6.67
CA TYR A 264 -14.23 11.54 5.35
C TYR A 264 -14.02 12.64 4.29
N ALA A 265 -14.95 13.58 4.17
CA ALA A 265 -14.88 14.65 3.16
C ALA A 265 -13.72 15.63 3.35
N LYS A 266 -13.09 15.65 4.54
CA LYS A 266 -11.84 16.39 4.79
C LYS A 266 -10.60 15.62 4.34
N LEU A 267 -10.65 14.29 4.42
CA LEU A 267 -9.53 13.40 4.07
C LEU A 267 -9.50 13.10 2.56
N ASP A 268 -10.66 12.87 1.95
CA ASP A 268 -10.83 12.77 0.50
C ASP A 268 -11.69 13.93 0.00
N THR A 269 -11.06 14.84 -0.75
CA THR A 269 -11.70 16.06 -1.26
C THR A 269 -12.16 15.95 -2.71
N THR A 270 -11.65 14.99 -3.48
CA THR A 270 -11.72 14.99 -4.96
C THR A 270 -12.38 13.74 -5.57
N GLY A 271 -12.56 12.66 -4.81
CA GLY A 271 -13.16 11.42 -5.32
C GLY A 271 -14.69 11.47 -5.53
N PRO A 272 -15.27 10.55 -6.32
CA PRO A 272 -16.73 10.41 -6.45
C PRO A 272 -17.40 10.11 -5.10
N TRP A 273 -16.72 9.39 -4.22
CA TRP A 273 -17.15 9.12 -2.85
C TRP A 273 -17.19 10.40 -1.99
N ALA A 274 -16.33 11.40 -2.26
CA ALA A 274 -16.39 12.70 -1.59
C ALA A 274 -17.66 13.48 -1.96
N ILE A 275 -18.15 13.32 -3.20
CA ILE A 275 -19.45 13.87 -3.62
C ILE A 275 -20.58 13.15 -2.87
N HIS A 276 -20.54 11.82 -2.79
CA HIS A 276 -21.52 11.05 -2.01
C HIS A 276 -21.57 11.52 -0.55
N ALA A 277 -20.43 11.64 0.12
CA ALA A 277 -20.35 12.11 1.50
C ALA A 277 -20.93 13.52 1.67
N ARG A 278 -20.64 14.45 0.73
CA ARG A 278 -21.23 15.81 0.75
C ARG A 278 -22.75 15.78 0.61
N ASN A 279 -23.29 14.93 -0.26
CA ASN A 279 -24.73 14.76 -0.42
C ASN A 279 -25.37 14.19 0.87
N GLN A 280 -24.74 13.21 1.51
CA GLN A 280 -25.22 12.68 2.80
C GLN A 280 -25.20 13.73 3.91
N ILE A 281 -24.14 14.54 3.99
CA ILE A 281 -24.06 15.68 4.91
C ILE A 281 -25.24 16.63 4.71
N GLN A 282 -25.52 17.03 3.47
CA GLN A 282 -26.63 17.92 3.14
C GLN A 282 -27.98 17.29 3.53
N ARG A 283 -28.20 16.03 3.18
CA ARG A 283 -29.44 15.30 3.51
C ARG A 283 -29.70 15.24 5.01
N ILE A 284 -28.69 14.90 5.81
CA ILE A 284 -28.82 14.82 7.26
C ILE A 284 -29.14 16.20 7.86
N LEU A 285 -28.45 17.25 7.42
CA LEU A 285 -28.68 18.61 7.91
C LEU A 285 -30.06 19.16 7.55
N GLN A 286 -30.56 18.87 6.34
CA GLN A 286 -31.91 19.26 5.92
C GLN A 286 -32.98 18.56 6.76
N ALA A 287 -32.82 17.25 7.01
CA ALA A 287 -33.74 16.49 7.83
C ALA A 287 -33.80 16.99 9.28
N ASP A 288 -32.65 17.37 9.85
CA ASP A 288 -32.58 17.96 11.19
C ASP A 288 -33.21 19.37 11.24
N GLY A 289 -33.00 20.19 10.19
CA GLY A 289 -33.63 21.51 10.07
C GLY A 289 -35.17 21.43 10.01
N LEU A 290 -35.72 20.50 9.24
CA LEU A 290 -37.17 20.28 9.15
C LEU A 290 -37.79 19.88 10.51
N LYS A 291 -37.08 19.06 11.30
CA LYS A 291 -37.53 18.67 12.64
C LYS A 291 -37.63 19.86 13.60
N LEU A 292 -36.65 20.77 13.57
CA LEU A 292 -36.63 21.96 14.42
C LEU A 292 -37.78 22.94 14.09
N VAL A 293 -38.10 23.11 12.81
CA VAL A 293 -39.22 23.98 12.38
C VAL A 293 -40.56 23.42 12.84
N HIS A 294 -40.77 22.10 12.76
CA HIS A 294 -42.02 21.48 13.24
C HIS A 294 -42.18 21.49 14.76
N SER A 295 -41.09 21.47 15.54
CA SER A 295 -41.18 21.66 17.00
C SER A 295 -41.50 23.10 17.40
N ALA A 296 -41.12 24.10 16.60
CA ALA A 296 -41.33 25.52 16.91
C ALA A 296 -42.71 26.07 16.50
N SER A 297 -43.55 25.26 15.85
CA SER A 297 -44.87 25.67 15.32
C SER A 297 -46.04 25.00 16.06
N ARG A 298 -45.81 24.50 17.29
CA ARG A 298 -46.83 23.85 18.15
C ARG A 298 -47.05 24.54 19.50
N ASP A 299 -46.48 25.72 19.70
CA ASP A 299 -46.75 26.59 20.86
C ASP A 299 -47.59 27.80 20.42
#